data_AF-A0A395RFE8-F1
#
_entry.id   AF-A0A395RFE8-F1
#
_cell.length_a   1.000
_cell.length_b   1.000
_cell.length_c   1.000
_cell.angle_alpha   90.00
_cell.angle_beta   90.00
_cell.angle_gamma   90.00
#
_symmetry.space_group_name_H-M   'P 1'
#
loop_
_entity.id
_entity.type
_entity.pdbx_description
1 polymer ?
#
loop_
_entity_poly.entity_id
_entity_poly.type
_entity_poly.pdbx_seq_one_letter_code
_entity_poly.pdbx_strand_id
1 'polypeptide(L)'
;MAALGEDLLTTVNKLQDLVFNTIGSDSLDLPQIVVVGSQSAGKSSVLENIVGRDFLPRGAGICTRRPLILQLINVTDDENAPDPSADPYRSPGAARRSEWAEFHHIPNRRFNDFGDVKREIENETSRVAGNNKGINRQPINLKIYSPHVLNLTLVDLPGLTK
;
A
#
# COMPACT_ATOMS: atom_id res chain seq x y z
N MET A 1 -0.43 -16.11 -9.28
CA MET A 1 -0.24 -14.86 -8.52
C MET A 1 -0.29 -13.74 -9.52
N ALA A 2 -1.42 -13.04 -9.62
CA ALA A 2 -1.54 -11.92 -10.56
C ALA A 2 -1.09 -10.64 -9.83
N ALA A 3 0.22 -10.43 -9.76
CA ALA A 3 0.70 -9.05 -9.76
C ALA A 3 0.24 -8.47 -11.10
N LEU A 4 -0.32 -7.26 -11.12
CA LEU A 4 -0.54 -6.53 -12.36
C LEU A 4 0.78 -6.57 -13.14
N GLY A 5 0.76 -7.29 -14.26
CA GLY A 5 1.90 -8.09 -14.75
C GLY A 5 3.20 -7.33 -14.89
N GLU A 6 4.32 -8.05 -14.73
CA GLU A 6 5.68 -7.55 -15.03
C GLU A 6 5.76 -6.87 -16.40
N ASP A 7 4.95 -7.33 -17.37
CA ASP A 7 4.78 -6.71 -18.69
C ASP A 7 4.23 -5.29 -18.61
N LEU A 8 3.23 -5.03 -17.76
CA LEU A 8 2.65 -3.70 -17.57
C LEU A 8 3.65 -2.78 -16.89
N LEU A 9 4.34 -3.26 -15.85
CA LEU A 9 5.40 -2.50 -15.18
C LEU A 9 6.51 -2.13 -16.16
N THR A 10 7.00 -3.09 -16.93
CA THR A 10 8.03 -2.89 -17.95
C THR A 10 7.56 -1.90 -19.02
N THR A 11 6.30 -2.01 -19.46
CA THR A 11 5.74 -1.12 -20.48
C THR A 11 5.56 0.31 -19.96
N VAL A 12 5.05 0.47 -18.73
CA VAL A 12 4.87 1.79 -18.11
C VAL A 12 6.22 2.45 -17.86
N ASN A 13 7.21 1.72 -17.36
CA ASN A 13 8.57 2.25 -17.16
C ASN A 13 9.18 2.70 -18.49
N LYS A 14 9.08 1.88 -19.54
CA LYS A 14 9.53 2.26 -20.90
C LYS A 14 8.82 3.51 -21.42
N LEU A 15 7.51 3.63 -21.19
CA LEU A 15 6.75 4.82 -21.60
C LEU A 15 7.17 6.05 -20.81
N GLN A 16 7.40 5.93 -19.49
CA GLN A 16 7.89 7.02 -18.66
C GLN A 16 9.26 7.49 -19.12
N ASP A 17 10.20 6.57 -19.41
CA ASP A 17 11.52 6.91 -19.94
C ASP A 17 11.42 7.63 -21.29
N LEU A 18 10.56 7.18 -22.19
CA LEU A 18 10.35 7.82 -23.50
C LEU A 18 9.73 9.22 -23.36
N VAL A 19 8.71 9.38 -22.52
CA VAL A 19 8.03 10.65 -22.27
C VAL A 19 8.99 11.65 -21.62
N PHE A 20 9.79 11.21 -20.66
CA PHE A 20 10.80 12.03 -20.00
C PHE A 20 11.86 12.52 -21.00
N ASN A 21 12.38 11.61 -21.84
CA ASN A 21 13.40 11.94 -22.85
C ASN A 21 12.89 12.81 -24.00
N THR A 22 11.58 12.75 -24.32
CA THR A 22 11.01 13.43 -25.49
C THR A 22 10.34 14.77 -25.15
N ILE A 23 9.67 14.85 -23.99
CA ILE A 23 8.75 15.96 -23.66
C ILE A 23 9.21 16.72 -22.41
N GLY A 24 10.10 16.14 -21.59
CA GLY A 24 10.59 16.77 -20.36
C GLY A 24 9.52 16.97 -19.28
N SER A 25 8.36 16.31 -19.42
CA SER A 25 7.27 16.37 -18.45
C SER A 25 7.42 15.27 -17.40
N ASP A 26 7.25 15.65 -16.13
CA ASP A 26 7.29 14.74 -15.00
C ASP A 26 6.10 13.79 -15.00
N SER A 27 6.38 12.49 -15.20
CA SER A 27 5.52 11.34 -14.91
C SER A 27 4.19 11.20 -15.69
N LEU A 28 3.77 9.95 -15.89
CA LEU A 28 2.44 9.62 -16.40
C LEU A 28 1.42 9.76 -15.25
N ASP A 29 0.42 10.61 -15.42
CA ASP A 29 -0.72 10.71 -14.49
C ASP A 29 -1.57 9.43 -14.56
N LEU A 30 -1.29 8.49 -13.66
CA LEU A 30 -2.08 7.27 -13.53
C LEU A 30 -3.37 7.55 -12.72
N PRO A 31 -4.51 6.95 -13.13
CA PRO A 31 -5.78 7.20 -12.47
C PRO A 31 -5.79 6.64 -11.04
N GLN A 32 -6.54 7.28 -10.16
CA GLN A 32 -6.76 6.78 -8.80
C GLN A 32 -7.79 5.65 -8.81
N ILE A 33 -7.50 4.57 -8.07
CA ILE A 33 -8.42 3.43 -7.91
C ILE A 33 -9.10 3.52 -6.54
N VAL A 34 -10.42 3.72 -6.52
CA VAL A 34 -11.20 3.75 -5.28
C VAL A 34 -11.97 2.45 -5.14
N VAL A 35 -11.79 1.77 -4.01
CA VAL A 35 -12.48 0.51 -3.70
C VAL A 35 -13.71 0.79 -2.84
N VAL A 36 -14.89 0.50 -3.39
CA VAL A 36 -16.19 0.67 -2.73
C VAL A 36 -16.95 -0.64 -2.66
N GLY A 37 -17.74 -0.83 -1.60
CA GLY A 37 -18.52 -2.04 -1.40
C GLY A 37 -19.03 -2.17 0.03
N SER A 38 -19.97 -3.10 0.23
CA SER A 38 -20.50 -3.41 1.55
C SER A 38 -19.41 -3.83 2.54
N GLN A 39 -19.70 -3.75 3.83
CA GLN A 39 -18.84 -4.36 4.85
C GLN A 39 -18.63 -5.84 4.51
N SER A 40 -17.38 -6.33 4.64
CA SER A 40 -17.00 -7.73 4.35
C SER A 40 -17.05 -8.16 2.88
N ALA A 41 -17.24 -7.25 1.91
CA ALA A 41 -17.23 -7.57 0.48
C ALA A 41 -15.85 -7.96 -0.11
N GLY A 42 -14.80 -8.07 0.71
CA GLY A 42 -13.44 -8.40 0.25
C GLY A 42 -12.62 -7.22 -0.29
N LYS A 43 -13.01 -5.97 0.02
CA LYS A 43 -12.29 -4.75 -0.41
C LYS A 43 -10.79 -4.78 -0.07
N SER A 44 -10.48 -5.10 1.19
CA SER A 44 -9.10 -5.21 1.67
C SER A 44 -8.33 -6.30 0.92
N SER A 45 -8.96 -7.44 0.63
CA SER A 45 -8.35 -8.52 -0.14
C SER A 45 -8.03 -8.10 -1.57
N VAL A 46 -8.84 -7.27 -2.22
CA VAL A 46 -8.56 -6.73 -3.56
C VAL A 46 -7.30 -5.86 -3.54
N LEU A 47 -7.18 -4.97 -2.54
CA LEU A 47 -6.01 -4.12 -2.38
C LEU A 47 -4.74 -4.93 -2.09
N GLU A 48 -4.83 -5.91 -1.19
CA GLU A 48 -3.72 -6.80 -0.83
C GLU A 48 -3.26 -7.63 -2.03
N ASN A 49 -4.17 -8.05 -2.91
CA ASN A 49 -3.82 -8.73 -4.15
C ASN A 49 -3.09 -7.81 -5.14
N ILE A 50 -3.47 -6.54 -5.22
CA ILE A 50 -2.78 -5.56 -6.07
C ILE A 50 -1.35 -5.31 -5.59
N VAL A 51 -1.17 -5.20 -4.27
CA VAL A 51 0.16 -5.02 -3.65
C VAL A 51 0.96 -6.33 -3.60
N GLY A 52 0.26 -7.48 -3.63
CA GLY A 52 0.86 -8.81 -3.50
C GLY A 52 1.24 -9.19 -2.07
N ARG A 53 0.67 -8.51 -1.05
CA ARG A 53 0.98 -8.70 0.37
C ARG A 53 -0.21 -8.43 1.26
N ASP A 54 -0.23 -9.09 2.41
CA ASP A 54 -1.14 -8.78 3.50
C ASP A 54 -0.55 -7.65 4.36
N PHE A 55 -1.27 -6.54 4.44
CA PHE A 55 -0.89 -5.37 5.26
C PHE A 55 -2.10 -4.65 5.85
N LEU A 56 -3.31 -5.04 5.46
CA LEU A 56 -4.54 -4.45 5.96
C LEU A 56 -5.05 -5.22 7.18
N PRO A 57 -5.68 -4.52 8.15
CA PRO A 57 -6.34 -5.17 9.26
C PRO A 57 -7.44 -6.11 8.77
N ARG A 58 -7.44 -7.35 9.27
CA ARG A 58 -8.47 -8.37 9.02
C ARG A 58 -9.01 -8.85 10.35
N GLY A 59 -10.33 -8.85 10.54
CA GLY A 59 -10.95 -9.28 11.79
C GLY A 59 -12.48 -9.32 11.75
N ALA A 60 -13.08 -9.85 12.82
CA ALA A 60 -14.53 -9.86 12.99
C ALA A 60 -15.02 -8.45 13.36
N GLY A 61 -15.72 -7.77 12.45
CA GLY A 61 -16.30 -6.43 12.66
C GLY A 61 -16.02 -5.45 11.52
N ILE A 62 -16.19 -4.15 11.80
CA ILE A 62 -15.86 -3.07 10.85
C ILE A 62 -14.34 -2.86 10.89
N CYS A 63 -13.61 -3.45 9.96
CA CYS A 63 -12.14 -3.37 9.89
C CYS A 63 -11.68 -1.97 9.43
N THR A 64 -12.23 -1.48 8.31
CA THR A 64 -11.95 -0.15 7.78
C THR A 64 -12.93 0.87 8.37
N ARG A 65 -12.50 1.65 9.38
CA ARG A 65 -13.30 2.72 10.03
C ARG A 65 -12.87 4.14 9.65
N ARG A 66 -11.80 4.24 8.87
CA ARG A 66 -11.24 5.47 8.31
C ARG A 66 -10.88 5.20 6.85
N PRO A 67 -11.00 6.17 5.95
CA PRO A 67 -10.42 6.06 4.61
C PRO A 67 -8.91 5.76 4.71
N LEU A 68 -8.40 4.87 3.87
CA LEU A 68 -6.97 4.63 3.71
C LEU A 68 -6.57 5.08 2.31
N ILE A 69 -5.72 6.10 2.23
CA ILE A 69 -5.09 6.53 0.98
C ILE A 69 -3.74 5.84 0.91
N LEU A 70 -3.64 4.87 0.01
CA LEU A 70 -2.44 4.10 -0.25
C LEU A 70 -1.79 4.60 -1.53
N GLN A 71 -0.54 5.05 -1.43
CA GLN A 71 0.28 5.43 -2.58
C GLN A 71 1.36 4.39 -2.78
N LEU A 72 1.31 3.71 -3.92
CA LEU A 72 2.37 2.84 -4.40
C LEU A 72 3.38 3.70 -5.15
N ILE A 73 4.64 3.60 -4.79
CA ILE A 73 5.74 4.34 -5.37
C ILE A 73 6.75 3.32 -5.90
N ASN A 74 6.95 3.34 -7.21
CA ASN A 74 8.00 2.56 -7.84
C ASN A 74 9.36 3.15 -7.45
N VAL A 75 10.25 2.30 -6.96
CA VAL A 75 11.65 2.66 -6.67
C VAL A 75 12.57 1.73 -7.43
N THR A 76 13.75 2.18 -7.78
CA THR A 76 14.76 1.32 -8.40
C THR A 76 15.19 0.24 -7.42
N ASP A 77 15.35 -0.99 -7.90
CA ASP A 77 15.86 -2.07 -7.06
C ASP A 77 17.35 -1.82 -6.76
N ASP A 78 17.69 -1.74 -5.48
CA ASP A 78 19.08 -1.63 -5.03
C ASP A 78 19.61 -3.05 -4.76
N GLU A 79 20.34 -3.57 -5.74
CA GLU A 79 21.00 -4.88 -5.64
C GLU A 79 21.99 -4.99 -4.46
N ASN A 80 22.46 -3.86 -3.93
CA ASN A 80 23.36 -3.84 -2.77
C ASN A 80 22.60 -3.79 -1.44
N ALA A 81 21.28 -3.56 -1.46
CA ALA A 81 20.49 -3.57 -0.25
C ALA A 81 20.50 -5.00 0.35
N PRO A 82 20.59 -5.13 1.68
CA PRO A 82 20.60 -6.43 2.34
C PRO A 82 19.37 -7.21 1.91
N ASP A 83 19.56 -8.43 1.40
CA ASP A 83 18.44 -9.28 1.03
C ASP A 83 17.80 -9.85 2.30
N PRO A 84 16.60 -9.40 2.70
CA PRO A 84 15.96 -9.92 3.89
C PRO A 84 15.54 -11.38 3.73
N SER A 85 15.54 -11.95 2.51
CA SER A 85 15.25 -13.36 2.28
C SER A 85 16.39 -14.32 2.68
N ALA A 86 17.59 -13.79 2.94
CA ALA A 86 18.72 -14.57 3.42
C ALA A 86 18.65 -14.90 4.93
N ASP A 87 17.73 -14.27 5.68
CA ASP A 87 17.53 -14.53 7.11
C ASP A 87 16.54 -15.70 7.33
N PRO A 88 16.99 -16.85 7.86
CA PRO A 88 16.11 -17.98 8.15
C PRO A 88 15.09 -17.71 9.28
N TYR A 89 15.25 -16.65 10.07
CA TYR A 89 14.32 -16.24 11.13
C TYR A 89 13.36 -15.12 10.72
N ARG A 90 13.27 -14.84 9.41
CA ARG A 90 12.44 -13.76 8.86
C ARG A 90 10.97 -13.90 9.24
N SER A 91 10.38 -12.79 9.71
CA SER A 91 8.93 -12.65 9.87
C SER A 91 8.21 -12.86 8.52
N PRO A 92 7.11 -13.63 8.45
CA PRO A 92 6.32 -13.75 7.22
C PRO A 92 5.86 -12.40 6.66
N GLY A 93 5.73 -11.39 7.53
CA GLY A 93 5.36 -10.02 7.17
C GLY A 93 6.53 -9.14 6.71
N ALA A 94 7.78 -9.60 6.79
CA ALA A 94 8.93 -8.79 6.38
C ALA A 94 8.81 -8.35 4.92
N ALA A 95 9.27 -7.14 4.64
CA ALA A 95 9.37 -6.58 3.29
C ALA A 95 10.41 -7.33 2.46
N ARG A 96 10.29 -7.26 1.12
CA ARG A 96 11.34 -7.74 0.21
C ARG A 96 12.51 -6.74 0.22
N ARG A 97 13.58 -7.10 -0.49
CA ARG A 97 14.66 -6.17 -0.80
C ARG A 97 14.07 -4.90 -1.40
N SER A 98 14.65 -3.76 -1.03
CA SER A 98 14.27 -2.45 -1.57
C SER A 98 12.80 -2.05 -1.35
N GLU A 99 12.11 -2.66 -0.38
CA GLU A 99 10.70 -2.40 -0.09
C GLU A 99 10.49 -1.92 1.35
N TRP A 100 9.70 -0.85 1.50
CA TRP A 100 9.32 -0.33 2.81
C TRP A 100 8.02 0.46 2.74
N ALA A 101 7.44 0.73 3.89
CA ALA A 101 6.27 1.58 4.03
C ALA A 101 6.56 2.81 4.90
N GLU A 102 5.87 3.92 4.64
CA GLU A 102 5.93 5.15 5.43
C GLU A 102 4.52 5.68 5.68
N PHE A 103 4.25 6.10 6.91
CA PHE A 103 3.01 6.75 7.27
C PHE A 103 3.20 8.26 7.34
N HIS A 104 2.27 9.02 6.76
CA HIS A 104 2.32 10.48 6.82
C HIS A 104 2.30 11.03 8.25
N HIS A 105 1.60 10.36 9.18
CA HIS A 105 1.51 10.79 10.58
C HIS A 105 2.76 10.42 11.41
N ILE A 106 3.70 9.65 10.84
CA ILE A 106 4.99 9.32 11.46
C ILE A 106 6.10 9.60 10.42
N PRO A 107 6.46 10.87 10.22
CA PRO A 107 7.47 11.22 9.24
C PRO A 107 8.83 10.60 9.61
N ASN A 108 9.62 10.24 8.58
CA ASN A 108 10.97 9.69 8.70
C ASN A 108 11.06 8.30 9.34
N ARG A 109 9.95 7.59 9.54
CA ARG A 109 9.97 6.19 10.00
C ARG A 109 9.64 5.25 8.84
N ARG A 110 10.61 4.39 8.51
CA ARG A 110 10.42 3.30 7.54
C ARG A 110 9.95 2.04 8.26
N PHE A 111 8.93 1.42 7.70
CA PHE A 111 8.37 0.14 8.15
C PHE A 111 8.82 -0.94 7.17
N ASN A 112 9.69 -1.84 7.64
CA ASN A 112 10.21 -2.96 6.87
C ASN A 112 9.49 -4.28 7.19
N ASP A 113 8.51 -4.27 8.10
CA ASP A 113 7.61 -5.40 8.38
C ASP A 113 6.16 -4.93 8.18
N PHE A 114 5.44 -5.57 7.26
CA PHE A 114 4.04 -5.28 6.97
C PHE A 114 3.09 -5.71 8.09
N GLY A 115 3.54 -6.58 9.00
CA GLY A 115 2.90 -6.81 10.29
C GLY A 115 2.91 -5.57 11.18
N ASP A 116 3.98 -4.77 11.16
CA ASP A 116 4.01 -3.46 11.84
C ASP A 116 3.12 -2.44 11.14
N VAL A 117 3.07 -2.45 9.82
CA VAL A 117 2.15 -1.59 9.04
C VAL A 117 0.70 -1.87 9.44
N LYS A 118 0.32 -3.14 9.52
CA LYS A 118 -1.02 -3.55 9.95
C LYS A 118 -1.35 -3.07 11.36
N ARG A 119 -0.44 -3.30 12.32
CA ARG A 119 -0.59 -2.83 13.70
C ARG A 119 -0.72 -1.31 13.76
N GLU A 120 0.05 -0.58 12.96
CA GLU A 120 0.00 0.87 12.92
C GLU A 120 -1.34 1.38 12.39
N ILE A 121 -1.90 0.77 11.34
CA ILE A 121 -3.25 1.12 10.84
C ILE A 121 -4.30 0.92 11.94
N GLU A 122 -4.22 -0.17 12.70
CA GLU A 122 -5.14 -0.47 13.81
C GLU A 122 -5.00 0.53 14.96
N ASN A 123 -3.76 0.86 15.35
CA ASN A 123 -3.44 1.83 16.39
C ASN A 123 -3.93 3.21 16.01
N GLU A 124 -3.63 3.66 14.80
CA GLU A 124 -3.99 4.97 14.28
C GLU A 124 -5.52 5.10 14.11
N THR A 125 -6.18 4.03 13.70
CA THR A 125 -7.64 3.98 13.69
C THR A 125 -8.23 4.11 15.09
N SER A 126 -7.69 3.37 16.06
CA SER A 126 -8.19 3.39 17.44
C SER A 126 -7.92 4.72 18.15
N ARG A 127 -6.80 5.38 17.84
CA ARG A 127 -6.43 6.70 18.36
C ARG A 127 -7.43 7.79 17.97
N VAL A 128 -7.91 7.78 16.72
CA VAL A 128 -8.74 8.85 16.15
C VAL A 128 -10.24 8.52 16.19
N ALA A 129 -10.61 7.26 15.95
CA ALA A 129 -12.01 6.82 15.92
C ALA A 129 -12.49 6.22 17.25
N GLY A 130 -11.58 6.04 18.23
CA GLY A 130 -11.86 5.38 19.50
C GLY A 130 -12.17 3.89 19.34
N ASN A 131 -12.59 3.24 20.43
CA ASN A 131 -12.97 1.82 20.44
C ASN A 131 -14.48 1.58 20.24
N ASN A 132 -15.28 2.66 20.17
CA ASN A 132 -16.74 2.59 20.12
C ASN A 132 -17.33 2.41 18.71
N LYS A 133 -16.61 1.72 17.81
CA LYS A 133 -17.03 1.49 16.40
C LYS A 133 -17.36 2.76 15.59
N GLY A 134 -16.90 3.93 16.04
CA GLY A 134 -17.06 5.18 15.30
C GLY A 134 -16.34 5.13 13.95
N ILE A 135 -16.91 5.80 12.95
CA ILE A 135 -16.28 6.02 11.64
C ILE A 135 -15.77 7.47 11.64
N ASN A 136 -14.54 7.67 11.19
CA ASN A 136 -13.96 9.01 11.05
C ASN A 136 -13.57 9.26 9.58
N ARG A 137 -13.83 10.48 9.10
CA ARG A 137 -13.55 10.89 7.71
C ARG A 137 -12.08 11.23 7.46
N GLN A 138 -11.30 11.43 8.52
CA GLN A 138 -9.87 11.73 8.42
C GLN A 138 -9.11 10.52 7.86
N PRO A 139 -8.48 10.62 6.69
CA PRO A 139 -7.79 9.50 6.07
C PRO A 139 -6.53 9.10 6.85
N ILE A 140 -6.09 7.87 6.66
CA ILE A 140 -4.74 7.41 6.95
C ILE A 140 -3.98 7.44 5.63
N ASN A 141 -2.85 8.15 5.57
CA ASN A 141 -2.03 8.23 4.36
C ASN A 141 -0.82 7.31 4.53
N LEU A 142 -0.74 6.31 3.66
CA LEU A 142 0.29 5.28 3.64
C LEU A 142 0.99 5.30 2.29
N LYS A 143 2.32 5.35 2.29
CA LYS A 143 3.15 5.17 1.11
C LYS A 143 3.84 3.81 1.18
N ILE A 144 3.78 3.03 0.12
CA ILE A 144 4.55 1.80 -0.04
C ILE A 144 5.52 2.01 -1.20
N TYR A 145 6.81 1.85 -0.90
CA TYR A 145 7.89 1.94 -1.87
C TYR A 145 8.29 0.51 -2.24
N SER A 146 8.28 0.18 -3.53
CA SER A 146 8.70 -1.15 -4.00
C SER A 146 9.14 -1.09 -5.47
N PRO A 147 10.15 -1.88 -5.88
CA PRO A 147 10.49 -2.01 -7.30
C PRO A 147 9.44 -2.78 -8.12
N HIS A 148 8.54 -3.50 -7.46
CA HIS A 148 7.58 -4.39 -8.12
C HIS A 148 6.18 -3.79 -8.28
N VAL A 149 5.99 -2.50 -7.96
CA VAL A 149 4.69 -1.82 -8.03
C VAL A 149 4.73 -0.68 -9.03
N LEU A 150 3.57 -0.32 -9.59
CA LEU A 150 3.41 0.89 -10.37
C LEU A 150 3.23 2.11 -9.46
N ASN A 151 3.56 3.30 -9.97
CA ASN A 151 3.19 4.56 -9.33
C ASN A 151 1.67 4.75 -9.35
N LEU A 152 0.97 4.30 -8.31
CA LEU A 152 -0.49 4.25 -8.30
C LEU A 152 -1.05 4.67 -6.95
N THR A 153 -2.15 5.42 -6.96
CA THR A 153 -2.90 5.72 -5.72
C THR A 153 -4.16 4.88 -5.64
N LEU A 154 -4.30 4.15 -4.53
CA LEU A 154 -5.47 3.36 -4.18
C LEU A 154 -6.14 3.96 -2.94
N VAL A 155 -7.47 3.94 -2.91
CA VAL A 155 -8.25 4.43 -1.77
C VAL A 155 -9.16 3.32 -1.27
N ASP A 156 -8.98 2.89 -0.01
CA ASP A 156 -9.94 2.06 0.71
C ASP A 156 -10.92 2.94 1.48
N LEU A 157 -12.20 2.63 1.39
CA LEU A 157 -13.25 3.35 2.12
C LEU A 157 -13.96 2.41 3.11
N PRO A 158 -14.45 2.95 4.25
CA PRO A 158 -15.30 2.19 5.15
C PRO A 158 -16.45 1.51 4.41
N GLY A 159 -16.69 0.24 4.73
CA GLY A 159 -17.75 -0.52 4.10
C GLY A 159 -19.12 0.06 4.42
N LEU A 160 -20.01 0.10 3.42
CA LEU A 160 -21.40 0.51 3.63
C LEU A 160 -22.09 -0.50 4.57
N THR A 161 -22.71 0.01 5.63
CA THR A 161 -23.57 -0.73 6.56
C THR A 161 -25.03 -0.37 6.32
N LYS A 162 -25.96 -1.30 6.57
CA LYS A 162 -27.41 -1.03 6.54
C LYS A 162 -27.86 -0.34 7.82
#